data_AF-A0A7I7Y8D3-F1
#
_entry.id   AF-A0A7I7Y8D3-F1
#
_cell.length_a   1.000
_cell.length_b   1.000
_cell.length_c   1.000
_cell.angle_alpha   90.00
_cell.angle_beta   90.00
_cell.angle_gamma   90.00
#
_symmetry.space_group_name_H-M   'P 1'
#
loop_
_entity.id
_entity.type
_entity.pdbx_description
1 polymer ?
#
loop_
_entity_poly.entity_id
_entity_poly.type
_entity_poly.pdbx_seq_one_letter_code
_entity_poly.pdbx_strand_id
1 'polypeptide(L)'
;MSAQLGHEIDGAWWPHADRITNELPNLVAALTPLLGDINSINVNWSPLQRPPDLNWRGWEHKRQHVMTLCGTDHVANLLVISYATHSALAIMLMRCAANLPIDIADRDKPAFRTAGSILRAAQLQRAVAAARGRS
;
A
#
# COMPACT_ATOMS: atom_id res chain seq x y z
N MET A 1 -15.88 -13.44 -2.00
CA MET A 1 -15.04 -13.27 -3.21
C MET A 1 -13.62 -13.09 -2.72
N SER A 2 -12.76 -14.09 -2.89
CA SER A 2 -11.34 -13.94 -2.56
C SER A 2 -10.75 -12.89 -3.49
N ALA A 3 -10.23 -11.78 -2.94
CA ALA A 3 -9.45 -10.84 -3.72
C ALA A 3 -8.27 -11.63 -4.29
N GLN A 4 -8.19 -11.70 -5.62
CA GLN A 4 -7.06 -12.34 -6.29
C GLN A 4 -5.81 -11.54 -5.91
N LEU A 5 -4.82 -12.19 -5.32
CA LEU A 5 -3.59 -11.53 -4.86
C LEU A 5 -2.52 -11.61 -5.95
N GLY A 6 -1.61 -10.64 -5.96
CA GLY A 6 -0.53 -10.53 -6.94
C GLY A 6 -0.77 -9.46 -8.00
N HIS A 7 -1.72 -8.55 -7.78
CA HIS A 7 -1.87 -7.34 -8.57
C HIS A 7 -0.75 -6.32 -8.24
N GLU A 8 -0.71 -5.22 -8.98
CA GLU A 8 0.27 -4.16 -8.77
C GLU A 8 0.21 -3.59 -7.35
N ILE A 9 -0.99 -3.50 -6.77
CA ILE A 9 -1.29 -3.17 -5.37
C ILE A 9 -2.51 -3.98 -4.95
N ASP A 10 -2.37 -4.79 -3.91
CA ASP A 10 -3.41 -5.68 -3.36
C ASP A 10 -4.05 -5.12 -2.07
N GLY A 11 -3.45 -4.08 -1.49
CA GLY A 11 -3.90 -3.46 -0.26
C GLY A 11 -3.05 -2.28 0.14
N ALA A 12 -3.38 -1.66 1.27
CA ALA A 12 -2.55 -0.64 1.88
C ALA A 12 -2.43 -0.89 3.38
N TRP A 13 -1.30 -0.46 3.93
CA TRP A 13 -1.00 -0.55 5.34
C TRP A 13 -0.68 0.84 5.89
N TRP A 14 -1.41 1.23 6.93
CA TRP A 14 -1.18 2.46 7.68
C TRP A 14 -0.65 2.11 9.07
N PRO A 15 0.66 2.20 9.31
CA PRO A 15 1.24 2.00 10.64
C PRO A 15 0.81 3.13 11.57
N HIS A 16 0.59 2.78 12.84
CA HIS A 16 0.23 3.73 13.89
C HIS A 16 1.43 4.56 14.36
N ALA A 17 2.66 4.08 14.12
CA ALA A 17 3.89 4.75 14.52
C ALA A 17 4.93 4.80 13.39
N ASP A 18 5.92 5.69 13.53
CA ASP A 18 7.08 5.79 12.60
C ASP A 18 7.94 4.50 12.58
N ARG A 19 7.82 3.66 13.62
CA ARG A 19 8.58 2.41 13.76
C ARG A 19 7.88 1.24 13.10
N ILE A 20 8.00 1.17 11.77
CA ILE A 20 7.56 0.04 10.94
C ILE A 20 8.01 -1.31 11.52
N THR A 21 9.22 -1.40 12.07
CA THR A 21 9.78 -2.65 12.64
C THR A 21 8.98 -3.23 13.80
N ASN A 22 8.28 -2.39 14.57
CA ASN A 22 7.50 -2.86 15.72
C ASN A 22 6.14 -3.41 15.30
N GLU A 23 5.57 -2.85 14.22
CA GLU A 23 4.24 -3.24 13.73
C GLU A 23 4.32 -4.33 12.65
N LEU A 24 5.50 -4.52 12.02
CA LEU A 24 5.71 -5.52 10.98
C LEU A 24 5.37 -6.96 11.41
N PRO A 25 5.75 -7.45 12.60
CA PRO A 25 5.39 -8.81 13.03
C PRO A 25 3.87 -9.01 13.12
N ASN A 26 3.13 -7.99 13.57
CA ASN A 26 1.68 -8.04 13.65
C ASN A 26 1.06 -8.04 12.25
N LEU A 27 1.60 -7.25 11.32
CA LEU A 27 1.18 -7.26 9.91
C LEU A 27 1.42 -8.63 9.27
N VAL A 28 2.60 -9.21 9.48
CA VAL A 28 2.96 -10.54 8.99
C VAL A 28 1.97 -11.58 9.52
N ALA A 29 1.73 -11.60 10.84
CA ALA A 29 0.78 -12.53 11.45
C ALA A 29 -0.65 -12.38 10.90
N ALA A 30 -1.09 -11.16 10.58
CA ALA A 30 -2.40 -10.91 9.99
C ALA A 30 -2.50 -11.38 8.51
N LEU A 31 -1.38 -11.42 7.78
CA LEU A 31 -1.33 -11.78 6.37
C LEU A 31 -0.96 -13.24 6.13
N THR A 32 -0.31 -13.92 7.09
CA THR A 32 0.00 -15.35 6.99
C THR A 32 -1.19 -16.23 6.61
N PRO A 33 -2.42 -16.04 7.15
CA PRO A 33 -3.58 -16.83 6.72
C PRO A 33 -3.99 -16.62 5.26
N LEU A 34 -3.57 -15.51 4.63
CA LEU A 34 -3.89 -15.15 3.25
C LEU A 34 -2.77 -15.51 2.27
N LEU A 35 -1.51 -15.45 2.72
CA LEU A 35 -0.32 -15.64 1.88
C LEU A 35 0.36 -16.99 2.06
N GLY A 36 0.03 -17.70 3.13
CA GLY A 36 0.82 -18.81 3.65
C GLY A 36 2.02 -18.31 4.45
N ASP A 37 3.01 -19.18 4.66
CA ASP A 37 4.21 -18.85 5.43
C ASP A 37 5.04 -17.78 4.70
N ILE A 38 5.11 -16.58 5.28
CA ILE A 38 5.83 -15.44 4.70
C ILE A 38 7.33 -15.71 4.78
N ASN A 39 7.94 -15.96 3.63
CA ASN A 39 9.36 -16.32 3.51
C ASN A 39 10.24 -15.12 3.14
N SER A 40 9.68 -14.06 2.57
CA SER A 40 10.42 -12.86 2.20
C SER A 40 9.56 -11.61 2.19
N ILE A 41 10.19 -10.49 2.54
CA ILE A 41 9.60 -9.15 2.53
C ILE A 41 10.55 -8.23 1.77
N ASN A 42 10.05 -7.62 0.71
CA ASN A 42 10.79 -6.69 -0.15
C ASN A 42 10.19 -5.30 -0.05
N VAL A 43 11.03 -4.28 -0.02
CA VAL A 43 10.61 -2.87 0.02
C VAL A 43 11.22 -2.12 -1.16
N ASN A 44 10.46 -1.23 -1.78
CA ASN A 44 10.97 -0.43 -2.92
C ASN A 44 11.64 0.89 -2.51
N TRP A 45 11.83 1.10 -1.21
CA TRP A 45 12.44 2.28 -0.60
C TRP A 45 13.59 1.87 0.32
N SER A 46 14.51 2.82 0.58
CA SER A 46 15.59 2.59 1.56
C SER A 46 15.03 2.71 2.99
N PRO A 47 15.50 1.93 3.98
CA PRO A 47 15.04 2.04 5.37
C PRO A 47 15.14 3.46 5.97
N LEU A 48 16.07 4.28 5.47
CA LEU A 48 16.26 5.67 5.91
C LEU A 48 15.31 6.66 5.20
N GLN A 49 14.63 6.21 4.15
CA GLN A 49 13.70 7.04 3.39
C GLN A 49 12.34 7.02 4.08
N ARG A 50 11.86 8.20 4.47
CA ARG A 50 10.50 8.36 5.02
C ARG A 50 9.45 8.23 3.92
N PRO A 51 8.29 7.62 4.21
CA PRO A 51 7.16 7.64 3.29
C PRO A 51 6.82 9.06 2.82
N PRO A 52 6.37 9.23 1.57
CA PRO A 52 5.98 10.54 1.08
C PRO A 52 4.87 11.12 1.94
N ASP A 53 4.93 12.41 2.20
CA ASP A 53 3.81 13.12 2.81
C ASP A 53 2.68 13.26 1.79
N LEU A 54 1.60 12.52 2.03
CA LEU A 54 0.43 12.44 1.16
C LEU A 54 -0.58 13.58 1.44
N ASN A 55 -0.40 14.34 2.52
CA ASN A 55 -1.32 15.42 2.89
C ASN A 55 -1.14 16.68 2.03
N TRP A 56 0.07 16.89 1.51
CA TRP A 56 0.40 18.07 0.69
C TRP A 56 0.61 17.73 -0.78
N ARG A 57 0.42 18.74 -1.64
CA ARG A 57 0.74 18.66 -3.07
C ARG A 57 2.23 18.33 -3.26
N GLY A 58 2.54 17.59 -4.33
CA GLY A 58 3.92 17.17 -4.65
C GLY A 58 4.24 15.71 -4.35
N TRP A 59 3.30 14.94 -3.77
CA TRP A 59 3.42 13.48 -3.69
C TRP A 59 3.42 12.81 -5.07
N GLU A 60 2.84 13.46 -6.09
CA GLU A 60 2.71 12.94 -7.47
C GLU A 60 4.07 12.64 -8.13
N HIS A 61 5.09 13.40 -7.77
CA HIS A 61 6.46 13.21 -8.26
C HIS A 61 7.31 12.34 -7.32
N LYS A 62 6.76 11.90 -6.19
CA LYS A 62 7.47 11.05 -5.23
C LYS A 62 7.21 9.59 -5.52
N ARG A 63 8.24 8.77 -5.33
CA ARG A 63 8.11 7.32 -5.36
C ARG A 63 7.17 6.89 -4.22
N GLN A 64 6.10 6.18 -4.57
CA GLN A 64 5.19 5.60 -3.58
C GLN A 64 5.86 4.39 -2.92
N HIS A 65 5.75 4.28 -1.61
CA HIS A 65 6.36 3.19 -0.85
C HIS A 65 5.50 1.95 -0.95
N VAL A 66 6.02 0.88 -1.56
CA VAL A 66 5.30 -0.38 -1.77
C VAL A 66 6.10 -1.53 -1.20
N MET A 67 5.48 -2.27 -0.26
CA MET A 67 6.00 -3.45 0.39
C MET A 67 5.45 -4.68 -0.32
N THR A 68 6.32 -5.61 -0.71
CA THR A 68 5.93 -6.87 -1.31
C THR A 68 6.20 -7.98 -0.30
N LEU A 69 5.15 -8.66 0.15
CA LEU A 69 5.25 -9.84 1.02
C LEU A 69 5.04 -11.09 0.16
N CYS A 70 6.00 -12.00 0.20
CA CYS A 70 5.90 -13.28 -0.49
C CYS A 70 5.69 -14.39 0.54
N GLY A 71 4.53 -15.03 0.48
CA GLY A 71 4.25 -16.26 1.18
C GLY A 71 4.50 -17.48 0.31
N THR A 72 4.25 -18.66 0.87
CA THR A 72 4.32 -19.94 0.15
C THR A 72 3.25 -20.06 -0.93
N ASP A 73 2.08 -19.47 -0.71
CA ASP A 73 0.91 -19.66 -1.57
C ASP A 73 0.70 -18.44 -2.49
N HIS A 74 0.84 -17.23 -1.93
CA HIS A 74 0.55 -15.99 -2.63
C HIS A 74 1.56 -14.87 -2.32
N VAL A 75 1.58 -13.87 -3.20
CA VAL A 75 2.34 -12.63 -3.03
C VAL A 75 1.35 -11.47 -2.90
N ALA A 76 1.61 -10.54 -1.98
CA ALA A 76 0.84 -9.32 -1.84
C ALA A 76 1.72 -8.07 -1.93
N ASN A 77 1.23 -7.07 -2.65
CA ASN A 77 1.83 -5.75 -2.77
C ASN A 77 1.02 -4.73 -1.98
N LEU A 78 1.58 -4.21 -0.90
CA LEU A 78 0.94 -3.25 -0.01
C LEU A 78 1.52 -1.85 -0.17
N LEU A 79 0.64 -0.87 -0.40
CA LEU A 79 1.00 0.55 -0.32
C LEU A 79 1.22 0.93 1.15
N VAL A 80 2.40 1.46 1.49
CA VAL A 80 2.70 1.94 2.84
C VAL A 80 2.33 3.41 2.96
N ILE A 81 1.38 3.70 3.86
CA ILE A 81 0.88 5.04 4.12
C ILE A 81 1.71 5.65 5.26
N SER A 82 2.12 6.91 5.15
CA SER A 82 2.80 7.59 6.26
C SER A 82 1.91 7.65 7.50
N TYR A 83 2.43 7.36 8.70
CA TYR A 83 1.67 7.50 9.96
C TYR A 83 1.14 8.93 10.15
N ALA A 84 1.83 9.93 9.59
CA ALA A 84 1.44 11.35 9.62
C ALA A 84 0.31 11.71 8.63
N THR A 85 -0.16 10.77 7.81
CA THR A 85 -1.27 11.00 6.87
C THR A 85 -2.56 11.26 7.66
N HIS A 86 -3.32 12.27 7.26
CA HIS A 86 -4.63 12.57 7.86
C HIS A 86 -5.54 11.34 7.80
N SER A 87 -6.17 11.00 8.93
CA SER A 87 -6.92 9.75 9.09
C SER A 87 -7.97 9.53 8.01
N ALA A 88 -8.67 10.58 7.57
CA ALA A 88 -9.66 10.47 6.50
C ALA A 88 -9.05 10.01 5.16
N LEU A 89 -7.86 10.51 4.80
CA LEU A 89 -7.14 10.10 3.59
C LEU A 89 -6.56 8.69 3.75
N ALA A 90 -5.96 8.38 4.91
CA ALA A 90 -5.39 7.07 5.19
C ALA A 90 -6.44 5.96 5.15
N ILE A 91 -7.60 6.17 5.79
CA ILE A 91 -8.74 5.24 5.76
C ILE A 91 -9.22 5.05 4.33
N MET A 92 -9.31 6.14 3.55
CA MET A 92 -9.74 6.06 2.16
C MET A 92 -8.75 5.30 1.28
N LEU A 93 -7.45 5.49 1.48
CA LEU A 93 -6.40 4.72 0.81
C LEU A 93 -6.49 3.23 1.14
N MET A 94 -6.65 2.87 2.42
CA MET A 94 -6.83 1.48 2.83
C MET A 94 -8.06 0.85 2.19
N ARG A 95 -9.20 1.56 2.16
CA ARG A 95 -10.43 1.08 1.52
C ARG A 95 -10.26 0.91 0.01
N CYS A 96 -9.73 1.92 -0.68
CA CYS A 96 -9.52 1.88 -2.12
C CYS A 96 -8.56 0.75 -2.51
N ALA A 97 -7.45 0.59 -1.80
CA ALA A 97 -6.44 -0.41 -2.12
C ALA A 97 -6.92 -1.84 -1.86
N ALA A 98 -7.73 -2.05 -0.82
CA ALA A 98 -8.32 -3.36 -0.51
C ALA A 98 -9.65 -3.62 -1.26
N ASN A 99 -10.02 -2.76 -2.22
CA ASN A 99 -11.27 -2.83 -2.96
C ASN A 99 -12.53 -2.94 -2.06
N LEU A 100 -12.49 -2.28 -0.90
CA LEU A 100 -13.59 -2.28 0.06
C LEU A 100 -14.68 -1.29 -0.36
N PRO A 101 -15.95 -1.54 -0.01
CA PRO A 101 -17.05 -0.62 -0.30
C PRO A 101 -16.79 0.77 0.29
N ILE A 102 -17.07 1.79 -0.52
CA ILE A 102 -16.99 3.21 -0.15
C ILE A 102 -18.37 3.83 -0.38
N ASP A 103 -18.86 4.49 0.67
CA ASP A 103 -20.15 5.17 0.68
C ASP A 103 -20.21 6.21 -0.46
N ILE A 104 -21.37 6.36 -1.09
CA ILE A 104 -21.57 7.31 -2.17
C ILE A 104 -21.25 8.74 -1.70
N ALA A 105 -21.62 9.10 -0.46
CA ALA A 105 -21.32 10.41 0.12
C ALA A 105 -19.82 10.67 0.30
N ASP A 106 -19.01 9.61 0.40
CA ASP A 106 -17.56 9.71 0.52
C ASP A 106 -16.86 9.84 -0.83
N ARG A 107 -17.49 9.42 -1.94
CA ARG A 107 -16.89 9.46 -3.28
C ARG A 107 -16.69 10.88 -3.82
N ASP A 108 -17.51 11.83 -3.38
CA ASP A 108 -17.34 13.23 -3.75
C ASP A 108 -16.30 13.96 -2.90
N LYS A 109 -15.82 13.34 -1.81
CA LYS A 109 -14.86 13.97 -0.91
C LYS A 109 -13.47 14.03 -1.56
N PRO A 110 -12.70 15.11 -1.31
CA PRO A 110 -11.32 15.23 -1.79
C PRO A 110 -10.44 14.03 -1.40
N ALA A 111 -10.67 13.46 -0.22
CA ALA A 111 -9.92 12.28 0.25
C ALA A 111 -10.05 11.08 -0.69
N PHE A 112 -11.25 10.82 -1.26
CA PHE A 112 -11.46 9.73 -2.22
C PHE A 112 -10.74 9.97 -3.53
N ARG A 113 -10.85 11.18 -4.08
CA ARG A 113 -10.16 11.56 -5.33
C ARG A 113 -8.64 11.47 -5.17
N THR A 114 -8.11 12.02 -4.08
CA THR A 114 -6.67 11.96 -3.77
C THR A 114 -6.20 10.53 -3.56
N ALA A 115 -6.95 9.71 -2.79
CA ALA A 115 -6.62 8.30 -2.59
C ALA A 115 -6.56 7.52 -3.92
N GLY A 116 -7.53 7.74 -4.81
CA GLY A 116 -7.56 7.13 -6.14
C GLY A 116 -6.35 7.52 -7.00
N SER A 117 -5.95 8.79 -6.98
CA SER A 117 -4.77 9.25 -7.73
C SER A 117 -3.47 8.67 -7.17
N ILE A 118 -3.31 8.60 -5.84
CA ILE A 118 -2.14 7.99 -5.19
C ILE A 118 -2.04 6.50 -5.53
N LEU A 119 -3.16 5.78 -5.41
CA LEU A 119 -3.21 4.35 -5.71
C LEU A 119 -2.83 4.08 -7.17
N ARG A 120 -3.36 4.87 -8.11
CA ARG A 120 -3.00 4.78 -9.53
C ARG A 120 -1.51 5.03 -9.76
N ALA A 121 -0.93 6.04 -9.11
CA ALA A 121 0.50 6.32 -9.21
C ALA A 121 1.36 5.14 -8.71
N ALA A 122 0.96 4.52 -7.58
CA ALA A 122 1.63 3.35 -7.03
C ALA A 122 1.52 2.13 -7.98
N GLN A 123 0.35 1.89 -8.57
CA GLN A 123 0.12 0.82 -9.54
C GLN A 123 0.98 1.00 -10.80
N LEU A 124 0.96 2.19 -11.40
CA LEU A 124 1.78 2.50 -12.59
C LEU A 124 3.28 2.32 -12.30
N GLN A 125 3.75 2.81 -11.16
CA GLN A 125 5.13 2.64 -10.73
C GLN A 125 5.53 1.16 -10.62
N ARG A 126 4.65 0.32 -10.06
CA ARG A 126 4.89 -1.12 -9.93
C ARG A 126 4.87 -1.83 -11.27
N ALA A 127 3.91 -1.52 -12.15
CA ALA A 127 3.85 -2.06 -13.50
C ALA A 127 5.14 -1.77 -14.28
N VAL A 128 5.66 -0.54 -14.21
CA VAL A 128 6.94 -0.16 -14.85
C VAL A 128 8.12 -0.95 -14.26
N ALA A 129 8.19 -1.11 -12.94
CA ALA A 129 9.25 -1.90 -12.31
C ALA A 129 9.19 -3.38 -12.72
N ALA A 130 7.98 -3.95 -12.80
CA ALA A 130 7.76 -5.34 -13.20
C ALA A 130 8.06 -5.58 -14.69
N ALA A 131 7.89 -4.57 -15.55
CA ALA A 131 8.31 -4.65 -16.94
C ALA A 131 9.84 -4.65 -17.09
N ARG A 132 10.55 -3.85 -16.27
CA ARG A 132 12.02 -3.75 -16.30
C ARG A 132 12.75 -4.97 -15.75
N GLY A 133 12.15 -5.70 -14.81
CA GLY A 133 12.72 -6.93 -14.26
C GLY A 133 12.53 -8.18 -15.13
N ARG A 134 11.83 -8.07 -16.26
CA ARG A 134 11.55 -9.16 -17.21
C ARG A 134 12.36 -9.09 -18.51
N SER A 135 13.25 -8.08 -18.63
CA SER A 135 14.21 -7.91 -19.74
C SER A 135 15.56 -8.48 -19.35
#